data_AF-A0AB36EW76-F1
#
_entry.id   AF-A0AB36EW76-F1
#
_cell.length_a   1.000
_cell.length_b   1.000
_cell.length_c   1.000
_cell.angle_alpha   90.00
_cell.angle_beta   90.00
_cell.angle_gamma   90.00
#
_symmetry.space_group_name_H-M   'P 1'
#
loop_
_entity.id
_entity.type
_entity.pdbx_description
1 polymer ?
#
loop_
_entity_poly.entity_id
_entity_poly.type
_entity_poly.pdbx_seq_one_letter_code
_entity_poly.pdbx_strand_id
1 'polypeptide(L)'
;MLAYVIPICLGLLVVAMLLTLARLVRGPCLPDRVLALDTLYINAIAMLILLGIWKGTSLYFEVALLIAVLGFVGTVAAAKYMLRGDIIE
;
A
#
# COMPACT_ATOMS: atom_id res chain seq x y z
N MET A 1 -13.67 -5.11 -23.18
CA MET A 1 -13.31 -6.02 -22.08
C MET A 1 -12.62 -5.28 -20.93
N LEU A 2 -11.50 -4.59 -21.15
CA LEU A 2 -10.82 -3.77 -20.12
C LEU A 2 -11.74 -2.74 -19.43
N ALA A 3 -12.66 -2.12 -20.17
CA ALA A 3 -13.60 -1.13 -19.63
C ALA A 3 -14.52 -1.65 -18.50
N TYR A 4 -14.79 -2.97 -18.44
CA TYR A 4 -15.58 -3.58 -17.37
C TYR A 4 -14.70 -4.22 -16.30
N VAL A 5 -13.56 -4.79 -16.70
CA VAL A 5 -12.64 -5.47 -15.77
C VAL A 5 -11.97 -4.47 -14.82
N ILE A 6 -11.49 -3.33 -15.33
CA ILE A 6 -10.82 -2.31 -14.52
C ILE A 6 -11.70 -1.79 -13.36
N PRO A 7 -12.96 -1.35 -13.58
CA PRO A 7 -13.79 -0.87 -12.47
C PRO A 7 -14.14 -1.97 -11.47
N ILE A 8 -14.29 -3.23 -11.91
CA ILE A 8 -14.47 -4.37 -10.98
C ILE A 8 -13.22 -4.56 -10.11
N CYS A 9 -12.03 -4.55 -10.72
CA CYS A 9 -10.77 -4.64 -9.98
C CYS A 9 -10.59 -3.47 -9.01
N LEU A 10 -10.94 -2.25 -9.42
CA LEU A 10 -10.92 -1.07 -8.54
C LEU A 10 -11.87 -1.24 -7.36
N GLY A 11 -13.08 -1.74 -7.57
CA GLY A 11 -14.03 -2.04 -6.50
C GLY A 11 -13.49 -3.07 -5.51
N LEU A 12 -12.89 -4.16 -6.01
CA LEU A 12 -12.25 -5.17 -5.17
C LEU A 12 -11.07 -4.61 -4.36
N LEU A 13 -10.25 -3.73 -4.97
CA LEU A 13 -9.15 -3.07 -4.27
C LEU A 13 -9.63 -2.09 -3.20
N VAL A 14 -10.72 -1.36 -3.43
CA VAL A 14 -11.35 -0.53 -2.38
C VAL A 14 -11.75 -1.39 -1.19
N VAL A 15 -12.42 -2.53 -1.44
CA VAL A 15 -12.79 -3.47 -0.38
C VAL A 15 -11.55 -4.00 0.35
N ALA A 16 -10.52 -4.40 -0.39
CA ALA A 16 -9.26 -4.85 0.19
C ALA A 16 -8.61 -3.77 1.07
N MET A 17 -8.58 -2.51 0.61
CA MET A 17 -8.07 -1.37 1.38
C MET A 17 -8.84 -1.17 2.68
N LEU A 18 -10.18 -1.23 2.64
CA LEU A 18 -11.03 -1.10 3.83
C LEU A 18 -10.77 -2.23 4.83
N LEU A 19 -10.60 -3.47 4.37
CA LEU A 19 -10.27 -4.61 5.21
C LEU A 19 -8.87 -4.45 5.84
N THR A 20 -7.88 -3.99 5.08
CA THR A 20 -6.53 -3.72 5.62
C THR A 20 -6.52 -2.56 6.61
N LEU A 21 -7.34 -1.52 6.39
CA LEU A 21 -7.54 -0.41 7.31
C LEU A 21 -8.16 -0.90 8.63
N ALA A 22 -9.19 -1.74 8.55
CA ALA A 22 -9.80 -2.34 9.73
C ALA A 22 -8.79 -3.18 10.53
N ARG A 23 -7.92 -3.94 9.84
CA ARG A 23 -6.83 -4.71 10.47
C ARG A 23 -5.75 -3.82 11.07
N LEU A 24 -5.39 -2.72 10.42
CA LEU A 24 -4.42 -1.74 10.93
C LEU A 24 -4.87 -1.13 12.25
N VAL A 25 -6.16 -0.77 12.37
CA VAL A 25 -6.73 -0.19 13.59
C VAL A 25 -6.91 -1.23 14.70
N ARG A 26 -7.39 -2.43 14.37
CA ARG A 26 -7.69 -3.50 15.35
C ARG A 26 -6.50 -4.41 15.68
N GLY A 27 -5.35 -4.23 15.04
CA GLY A 27 -4.19 -5.10 15.22
C GLY A 27 -3.75 -5.16 16.70
N PRO A 28 -3.60 -6.37 17.29
CA PRO A 28 -3.25 -6.53 18.71
C PRO A 28 -1.76 -6.25 18.98
N CYS A 29 -0.89 -6.56 18.02
CA CYS A 29 0.56 -6.41 18.14
C CYS A 29 1.08 -5.29 17.22
N LEU A 30 2.15 -4.59 17.64
CA LEU A 30 2.81 -3.57 16.81
C LEU A 30 3.29 -4.11 15.45
N PRO A 31 3.92 -5.31 15.35
CA PRO A 31 4.30 -5.89 14.06
C PRO A 31 3.10 -6.10 13.12
N ASP A 32 1.96 -6.54 13.65
CA ASP A 32 0.76 -6.77 12.86
C ASP A 32 0.23 -5.47 12.23
N ARG A 33 0.36 -4.35 12.95
CA ARG A 33 -0.02 -3.03 12.44
C ARG A 33 0.94 -2.55 11.36
N VAL A 34 2.25 -2.74 11.54
CA VAL A 34 3.25 -2.38 10.52
C VAL A 34 3.05 -3.21 9.23
N LEU A 35 2.79 -4.51 9.36
CA LEU A 35 2.48 -5.36 8.21
C LEU A 35 1.16 -4.97 7.52
N ALA A 36 0.13 -4.60 8.30
CA ALA A 36 -1.12 -4.09 7.74
C ALA A 36 -0.92 -2.77 6.97
N LEU A 37 -0.04 -1.90 7.46
CA LEU A 37 0.33 -0.64 6.80
C LEU A 37 1.12 -0.89 5.50
N ASP A 38 2.06 -1.84 5.50
CA ASP A 38 2.76 -2.28 4.29
C ASP A 38 1.79 -2.81 3.22
N THR A 39 0.84 -3.66 3.63
CA THR A 39 -0.19 -4.20 2.74
C THR A 39 -1.08 -3.07 2.17
N LEU A 40 -1.35 -2.04 2.96
CA LEU A 40 -2.12 -0.88 2.52
C LEU A 40 -1.38 -0.06 1.45
N TYR A 41 -0.06 0.09 1.56
CA TYR A 41 0.75 0.71 0.50
C TYR A 41 0.70 -0.10 -0.80
N ILE A 42 0.82 -1.42 -0.74
CA ILE A 42 0.73 -2.28 -1.92
C ILE A 42 -0.64 -2.15 -2.60
N ASN A 43 -1.73 -2.14 -1.82
CA ASN A 43 -3.07 -1.91 -2.37
C ASN A 43 -3.21 -0.53 -3.05
N ALA A 44 -2.60 0.51 -2.48
CA ALA A 44 -2.59 1.85 -3.07
C ALA A 44 -1.83 1.88 -4.40
N ILE A 45 -0.66 1.22 -4.46
CA ILE A 45 0.16 1.09 -5.67
C ILE A 45 -0.62 0.35 -6.77
N ALA A 46 -1.27 -0.76 -6.44
CA ALA A 46 -2.11 -1.50 -7.38
C ALA A 46 -3.25 -0.63 -7.94
N MET A 47 -3.90 0.16 -7.09
CA MET A 47 -4.95 1.09 -7.51
C MET A 47 -4.41 2.18 -8.44
N LEU A 48 -3.25 2.77 -8.14
CA LEU A 48 -2.62 3.77 -9.01
C LEU A 48 -2.25 3.20 -10.38
N ILE A 49 -1.70 1.98 -10.43
CA ILE A 49 -1.37 1.30 -11.69
C ILE A 49 -2.62 1.06 -12.53
N LEU A 50 -3.71 0.56 -11.93
CA LEU A 50 -4.99 0.37 -12.63
C LEU A 50 -5.57 1.68 -13.15
N LEU A 51 -5.49 2.76 -12.36
CA LEU A 51 -5.90 4.09 -12.81
C LEU A 51 -5.03 4.62 -13.95
N GLY A 52 -3.72 4.36 -13.91
CA GLY A 52 -2.78 4.67 -14.99
C GLY A 52 -3.13 3.97 -16.29
N ILE A 53 -3.45 2.68 -16.22
CA ILE A 53 -3.92 1.90 -17.37
C ILE A 53 -5.24 2.46 -17.89
N TRP A 54 -6.16 2.85 -17.01
CA TRP A 54 -7.46 3.37 -17.43
C TRP A 54 -7.38 4.75 -18.09
N LYS A 55 -6.54 5.64 -17.56
CA LYS A 55 -6.35 7.01 -18.06
C LYS A 55 -5.34 7.09 -19.20
N GLY A 56 -4.56 6.04 -19.44
CA GLY A 56 -3.55 6.00 -20.50
C GLY A 56 -2.36 6.94 -20.26
N THR A 57 -2.04 7.25 -19.00
CA THR A 57 -0.94 8.17 -18.65
C THR A 57 0.08 7.48 -17.74
N SER A 58 1.36 7.70 -18.04
CA SER A 58 2.51 7.17 -17.29
C SER A 58 2.70 7.84 -15.93
N LEU A 59 2.10 9.01 -15.70
CA LEU A 59 2.26 9.77 -14.46
C LEU A 59 1.86 8.95 -13.23
N TYR A 60 0.79 8.16 -13.31
CA TYR A 60 0.37 7.30 -12.20
C TYR A 60 1.39 6.20 -11.88
N PHE A 61 2.12 5.71 -12.89
CA PHE A 61 3.18 4.73 -12.70
C PHE A 61 4.38 5.33 -11.96
N GLU A 62 4.78 6.56 -12.29
CA GLU A 62 5.85 7.28 -11.60
C GLU A 62 5.50 7.53 -10.13
N VAL A 63 4.27 7.99 -9.86
CA VAL A 63 3.78 8.18 -8.49
C VAL A 63 3.72 6.85 -7.72
N ALA A 64 3.28 5.77 -8.36
CA ALA A 64 3.25 4.44 -7.76
C ALA A 64 4.66 3.93 -7.40
N LEU A 65 5.66 4.18 -8.25
CA LEU A 65 7.06 3.85 -7.97
C LEU A 65 7.59 4.62 -6.75
N LEU A 66 7.32 5.92 -6.67
CA LEU A 66 7.74 6.74 -5.53
C LEU A 66 7.11 6.23 -4.22
N ILE A 67 5.82 5.91 -4.24
CA ILE A 67 5.13 5.34 -3.07
C ILE A 67 5.70 3.97 -2.70
N ALA A 68 6.07 3.14 -3.67
CA ALA A 68 6.68 1.83 -3.41
C ALA A 68 8.02 1.97 -2.66
N VAL A 69 8.88 2.88 -3.10
CA VAL A 69 10.18 3.12 -2.44
C VAL A 69 9.97 3.71 -1.05
N LEU A 70 9.10 4.72 -0.91
CA LEU A 70 8.82 5.35 0.38
C LEU A 70 8.18 4.38 1.37
N GLY A 71 7.22 3.57 0.91
CA GLY A 71 6.55 2.55 1.72
C GLY A 71 7.54 1.51 2.25
N PHE A 72 8.41 1.00 1.37
CA PHE A 72 9.45 0.05 1.75
C PHE A 72 10.45 0.63 2.76
N VAL A 73 10.95 1.85 2.53
CA VAL A 73 11.86 2.51 3.48
C VAL A 73 11.18 2.73 4.83
N GLY A 74 9.90 3.12 4.82
CA GLY A 74 9.12 3.32 6.05
C GLY A 74 8.95 2.03 6.85
N THR A 75 8.70 0.90 6.19
CA THR A 75 8.51 -0.39 6.88
C THR A 75 9.82 -0.96 7.40
N VAL A 76 10.93 -0.80 6.67
CA VAL A 76 12.28 -1.13 7.16
C VAL A 76 12.66 -0.27 8.37
N ALA A 77 12.38 1.04 8.33
CA ALA A 77 12.64 1.94 9.45
C ALA A 77 11.82 1.55 10.69
N ALA A 78 10.53 1.24 10.51
CA ALA A 78 9.66 0.76 11.59
C ALA A 78 10.15 -0.57 12.18
N ALA A 79 10.55 -1.53 11.34
CA ALA A 79 11.10 -2.81 11.79
C ALA A 79 12.41 -2.63 12.56
N LYS A 80 13.31 -1.75 12.09
CA LYS A 80 14.57 -1.45 12.77
C LYS A 80 14.33 -0.81 14.13
N TYR A 81 13.42 0.16 14.20
CA TYR A 81 13.02 0.82 15.44
C TYR A 81 12.48 -0.18 16.47
N MET A 82 11.64 -1.13 16.03
CA MET A 82 11.08 -2.14 16.91
C MET A 82 12.10 -3.12 17.48
N LEU A 83 13.17 -3.42 16.74
CA LEU A 83 14.21 -4.36 17.16
C LEU A 83 15.25 -3.72 18.10
N ARG A 84 15.61 -2.45 17.88
CA ARG A 84 16.74 -1.80 18.58
C ARG A 84 16.35 -0.64 19.48
N GLY A 85 15.10 -0.16 19.43
CA GLY A 85 14.66 1.02 20.18
C GLY A 85 15.20 2.35 19.64
N ASP A 86 16.17 2.32 18.72
CA ASP A 86 16.77 3.50 18.11
C ASP A 86 16.92 3.36 16.59
N ILE A 87 16.69 4.45 15.86
CA ILE A 87 16.61 4.44 14.38
C ILE A 87 17.97 4.77 13.76
N ILE A 88 18.72 5.66 14.41
CA ILE A 88 19.97 6.26 13.91
C ILE A 88 21.06 5.96 14.95
N GLU A 89 22.20 5.47 14.47
CA GLU A 89 23.43 5.28 15.24
C GLU A 89 24.38 6.44 14.90
#